data_AF-A0AAW6LQ91-F1
#
_entry.id   AF-A0AAW6LQ91-F1
#
_cell.length_a   1.000
_cell.length_b   1.000
_cell.length_c   1.000
_cell.angle_alpha   90.00
_cell.angle_beta   90.00
_cell.angle_gamma   90.00
#
_symmetry.space_group_name_H-M   'P 1'
#
loop_
_entity.id
_entity.type
_entity.pdbx_description
1 polymer ?
#
loop_
_entity_poly.entity_id
_entity_poly.type
_entity_poly.pdbx_seq_one_letter_code
_entity_poly.pdbx_strand_id
1 'polypeptide(L)'
;MSPRGKGPDFSEYTGSRRRAPAPVKPRPAFGRTFWGKAFVRVVEEIGDKPRVTRGRTYARSGQVLALDIEPGVVTAEVQGSQLQPFVSTLSIDTLDQSDIDDIITKIRRVPGSLAALVSGTVPDMLAAQLIPDGPSAFRFDCTCPDVGWPCKHAAAVAFLTAERIDTDPFRLLRLRGVDLEQLIGGVEDELTVSVDVENWFGIAAALPALPKVPFRAAIDDLDIRRLREAVAALGLNMAQQNVALDEIRSIYRRLDG
;
A
#
# COMPACT_ATOMS: atom_id res chain seq x y z
N MET A 1 41.22 43.55 -5.82
CA MET A 1 39.78 43.33 -5.53
C MET A 1 38.97 44.09 -6.56
N SER A 2 38.34 43.38 -7.51
CA SER A 2 37.51 44.01 -8.55
C SER A 2 36.10 44.24 -8.00
N PRO A 3 35.53 45.47 -8.06
CA PRO A 3 34.21 45.74 -7.53
C PRO A 3 33.15 45.08 -8.42
N ARG A 4 32.31 44.21 -7.84
CA ARG A 4 31.14 43.65 -8.51
C ARG A 4 30.13 44.77 -8.76
N GLY A 5 30.23 45.42 -9.92
CA GLY A 5 29.20 46.34 -10.40
C GLY A 5 27.86 45.60 -10.54
N LYS A 6 26.77 46.21 -10.08
CA LYS A 6 25.42 45.72 -10.38
C LYS A 6 25.27 45.63 -11.90
N GLY A 7 25.01 44.42 -12.40
CA GLY A 7 24.69 44.22 -13.81
C GLY A 7 23.43 45.02 -14.20
N PRO A 8 23.20 45.23 -15.51
CA PRO A 8 22.06 45.99 -16.01
C PRO A 8 20.73 45.46 -15.48
N ASP A 9 19.84 46.39 -15.11
CA ASP A 9 18.48 46.11 -14.64
C ASP A 9 17.56 45.92 -15.86
N PHE A 10 17.08 44.68 -16.04
CA PHE A 10 16.17 44.32 -17.14
C PHE A 10 14.70 44.23 -16.69
N SER A 11 14.37 44.73 -15.49
CA SER A 11 13.01 44.64 -14.94
C SER A 11 11.95 45.33 -15.82
N GLU A 12 12.34 46.38 -16.55
CA GLU A 12 11.48 47.11 -17.49
C GLU A 12 11.10 46.31 -18.76
N TYR A 13 11.93 45.33 -19.15
CA TYR A 13 11.69 44.50 -20.33
C TYR A 13 10.98 43.18 -20.01
N THR A 14 10.99 42.77 -18.74
CA THR A 14 10.24 41.60 -18.29
C THR A 14 8.81 42.03 -17.99
N GLY A 15 7.88 41.75 -18.90
CA GLY A 15 6.45 41.87 -18.61
C GLY A 15 6.09 41.20 -17.27
N SER A 16 5.02 41.64 -16.62
CA SER A 16 4.63 41.11 -15.31
C SER A 16 4.53 39.58 -15.36
N ARG A 17 5.41 38.88 -14.63
CA ARG A 17 5.30 37.42 -14.50
C ARG A 17 3.88 37.10 -14.02
N ARG A 18 3.21 36.14 -14.67
CA ARG A 18 1.99 35.57 -14.09
C ARG A 18 2.37 35.08 -12.69
N ARG A 19 1.86 35.76 -11.66
CA ARG A 19 2.04 35.30 -10.28
C ARG A 19 1.23 34.03 -10.14
N ALA A 20 1.82 33.02 -9.49
CA ALA A 20 1.04 31.91 -8.96
C ALA A 20 -0.13 32.50 -8.12
N PRO A 21 -1.34 31.94 -8.24
CA PRO A 21 -2.49 32.49 -7.54
C PRO A 21 -2.30 32.36 -6.01
N ALA A 22 -2.48 33.48 -5.30
CA ALA A 22 -2.57 33.61 -3.84
C ALA A 22 -1.35 33.11 -3.00
N PRO A 23 -1.19 33.56 -1.74
CA PRO A 23 -0.13 33.04 -0.87
C PRO A 23 -0.33 31.54 -0.67
N VAL A 24 0.61 30.76 -1.19
CA VAL A 24 0.61 29.30 -1.08
C VAL A 24 0.69 28.97 0.40
N LYS A 25 -0.35 28.31 0.93
CA LYS A 25 -0.31 27.78 2.31
C LYS A 25 1.00 26.99 2.49
N PRO A 26 1.66 27.10 3.66
CA PRO A 26 2.89 26.36 3.90
C PRO A 26 2.64 24.88 3.62
N ARG A 27 3.35 24.36 2.62
CA ARG A 27 3.20 22.96 2.22
C ARG A 27 3.79 22.06 3.33
N PRO A 28 3.16 20.91 3.59
CA PRO A 28 3.74 19.92 4.50
C PRO A 28 5.10 19.43 3.99
N ALA A 29 5.86 18.74 4.86
CA ALA A 29 7.06 18.05 4.41
C ALA A 29 6.71 17.02 3.32
N PHE A 30 7.56 16.89 2.30
CA PHE A 30 7.44 15.84 1.29
C PHE A 30 7.91 14.51 1.88
N GLY A 31 7.20 13.42 1.60
CA GLY A 31 7.51 12.10 2.13
C GLY A 31 7.10 11.95 3.59
N ARG A 32 5.80 12.13 3.87
CA ARG A 32 5.23 11.91 5.21
C ARG A 32 4.82 10.46 5.42
N THR A 33 4.22 9.87 4.40
CA THR A 33 3.80 8.47 4.37
C THR A 33 4.96 7.58 3.92
N PHE A 34 4.83 6.28 4.13
CA PHE A 34 5.76 5.29 3.60
C PHE A 34 5.95 5.47 2.08
N TRP A 35 4.84 5.60 1.34
CA TRP A 35 4.83 5.77 -0.12
C TRP A 35 5.54 7.03 -0.60
N GLY A 36 5.23 8.19 -0.01
CA GLY A 36 5.90 9.43 -0.38
C GLY A 36 7.39 9.41 -0.05
N LYS A 37 7.80 8.80 1.07
CA LYS A 37 9.23 8.66 1.43
C LYS A 37 9.97 7.81 0.42
N ALA A 38 9.41 6.68 0.05
CA ALA A 38 10.03 5.78 -0.90
C ALA A 38 10.12 6.39 -2.30
N PHE A 39 9.08 7.12 -2.74
CA PHE A 39 9.14 7.88 -3.99
C PHE A 39 10.20 9.00 -3.97
N VAL A 40 10.22 9.81 -2.89
CA VAL A 40 11.22 10.88 -2.72
C VAL A 40 12.64 10.33 -2.73
N ARG A 41 12.85 9.19 -2.08
CA ARG A 41 14.16 8.53 -2.03
C ARG A 41 14.69 8.25 -3.44
N VAL A 42 13.87 7.65 -4.31
CA VAL A 42 14.29 7.36 -5.68
C VAL A 42 14.62 8.65 -6.43
N VAL A 43 13.80 9.69 -6.30
CA VAL A 43 14.08 11.00 -6.92
C VAL A 43 15.40 11.62 -6.44
N GLU A 44 15.70 11.51 -5.14
CA GLU A 44 16.97 11.99 -4.56
C GLU A 44 18.19 11.16 -4.98
N GLU A 45 18.01 9.86 -5.24
CA GLU A 45 19.07 8.96 -5.72
C GLU A 45 19.42 9.24 -7.20
N ILE A 46 18.43 9.62 -8.02
CA ILE A 46 18.61 9.89 -9.45
C ILE A 46 19.22 11.27 -9.71
N GLY A 47 18.78 12.27 -8.95
CA GLY A 47 19.06 13.66 -9.28
C GLY A 47 20.32 14.24 -8.65
N ASP A 48 20.95 15.18 -9.36
CA ASP A 48 22.04 15.99 -8.81
C ASP A 48 21.57 16.81 -7.60
N LYS A 49 22.24 16.62 -6.45
CA LYS A 49 21.80 17.16 -5.13
C LYS A 49 21.46 18.65 -5.15
N PRO A 50 22.25 19.56 -5.76
CA PRO A 50 21.91 20.98 -5.84
C PRO A 50 20.65 21.26 -6.65
N ARG A 51 20.40 20.49 -7.73
CA ARG A 51 19.21 20.65 -8.59
C ARG A 51 17.96 20.16 -7.88
N VAL A 52 18.04 19.00 -7.25
CA VAL A 52 16.97 18.42 -6.44
C VAL A 52 16.62 19.35 -5.28
N THR A 53 17.61 19.91 -4.59
CA THR A 53 17.38 20.88 -3.50
C THR A 53 16.66 22.14 -3.99
N ARG A 54 17.05 22.68 -5.15
CA ARG A 54 16.34 23.83 -5.75
C ARG A 54 14.92 23.45 -6.18
N GLY A 55 14.71 22.26 -6.72
CA GLY A 55 13.39 21.75 -7.09
C GLY A 55 12.47 21.62 -5.88
N ARG A 56 12.97 21.09 -4.76
CA ARG A 56 12.26 21.04 -3.48
C ARG A 56 11.82 22.43 -3.02
N THR A 57 12.69 23.43 -3.15
CA THR A 57 12.35 24.83 -2.83
C THR A 57 11.28 25.38 -3.78
N TYR A 58 11.35 25.09 -5.08
CA TYR A 58 10.35 25.52 -6.08
C TYR A 58 8.96 24.92 -5.82
N ALA A 59 8.90 23.64 -5.45
CA ALA A 59 7.66 22.98 -5.06
C ALA A 59 7.05 23.68 -3.82
N ARG A 60 7.87 23.96 -2.80
CA ARG A 60 7.43 24.64 -1.56
C ARG A 60 6.95 26.07 -1.77
N SER A 61 7.62 26.82 -2.64
CA SER A 61 7.23 28.20 -2.96
C SER A 61 6.05 28.30 -3.95
N GLY A 62 5.41 27.16 -4.25
CA GLY A 62 4.21 27.09 -5.10
C GLY A 62 4.44 27.58 -6.52
N GLN A 63 5.61 27.29 -7.09
CA GLN A 63 5.91 27.65 -8.47
C GLN A 63 5.28 26.68 -9.48
N VAL A 64 4.72 25.56 -9.05
CA VAL A 64 3.96 24.66 -9.93
C VAL A 64 2.49 25.09 -9.92
N LEU A 65 1.99 25.51 -11.08
CA LEU A 65 0.68 26.11 -11.26
C LEU A 65 -0.40 25.04 -11.42
N ALA A 66 -0.11 24.03 -12.24
CA ALA A 66 -0.97 22.89 -12.51
C ALA A 66 -0.12 21.62 -12.52
N LEU A 67 -0.70 20.53 -12.02
CA LEU A 67 -0.10 19.20 -12.06
C LEU A 67 -1.22 18.19 -12.27
N ASP A 68 -1.07 17.39 -13.31
CA ASP A 68 -1.96 16.29 -13.64
C ASP A 68 -1.20 14.96 -13.65
N ILE A 69 -1.88 13.91 -13.22
CA ILE A 69 -1.31 12.56 -13.11
C ILE A 69 -2.15 11.64 -13.99
N GLU A 70 -1.54 11.18 -15.07
CA GLU A 70 -2.09 10.21 -15.99
C GLU A 70 -1.28 8.90 -15.91
N PRO A 71 -1.81 7.79 -16.47
CA PRO A 71 -1.05 6.55 -16.59
C PRO A 71 0.30 6.78 -17.29
N GLY A 72 1.39 6.46 -16.58
CA GLY A 72 2.76 6.55 -17.06
C GLY A 72 3.35 7.96 -17.18
N VAL A 73 2.57 9.02 -16.94
CA VAL A 73 3.08 10.39 -17.07
C VAL A 73 2.43 11.37 -16.10
N VAL A 74 3.26 12.22 -15.51
CA VAL A 74 2.85 13.41 -14.77
C VAL A 74 3.21 14.62 -15.59
N THR A 75 2.23 15.46 -15.89
CA THR A 75 2.44 16.70 -16.63
C THR A 75 2.20 17.89 -15.71
N ALA A 76 3.02 18.93 -15.84
CA ALA A 76 2.90 20.10 -14.99
C ALA A 76 3.38 21.39 -15.65
N GLU A 77 2.73 22.49 -15.28
CA GLU A 77 3.14 23.85 -15.62
C GLU A 77 3.91 24.47 -14.47
N VAL A 78 5.17 24.83 -14.71
CA VAL A 78 6.09 25.35 -13.69
C VAL A 78 6.51 26.77 -14.02
N GLN A 79 6.20 27.69 -13.13
CA GLN A 79 6.62 29.08 -13.20
C GLN A 79 8.15 29.18 -13.17
N GLY A 80 8.68 29.90 -14.15
CA GLY A 80 10.10 30.09 -14.35
C GLY A 80 10.50 31.56 -14.44
N SER A 81 11.69 31.78 -15.01
CA SER A 81 12.19 33.12 -15.33
C SER A 81 11.48 33.76 -16.53
N GLN A 82 10.86 32.95 -17.40
CA GLN A 82 10.14 33.41 -18.59
C GLN A 82 8.71 33.85 -18.28
N LEU A 83 8.09 34.56 -19.23
CA LEU A 83 6.69 35.01 -19.14
C LEU A 83 5.71 33.84 -19.18
N GLN A 84 6.00 32.83 -20.01
CA GLN A 84 5.23 31.60 -20.09
C GLN A 84 5.79 30.57 -19.10
N PRO A 85 4.93 29.82 -18.38
CA PRO A 85 5.36 28.68 -17.58
C PRO A 85 6.07 27.63 -18.44
N PHE A 86 7.05 26.95 -17.86
CA PHE A 86 7.67 25.79 -18.49
C PHE A 86 6.74 24.58 -18.34
N VAL A 87 6.64 23.77 -19.39
CA VAL A 87 5.99 22.47 -19.31
C VAL A 87 7.06 21.49 -18.86
N SER A 88 6.79 20.74 -17.80
CA SER A 88 7.67 19.68 -17.32
C SER A 88 6.88 18.41 -17.17
N THR A 89 7.48 17.31 -17.63
CA THR A 89 6.91 15.98 -17.55
C THR A 89 7.84 15.07 -16.75
N LEU A 90 7.20 14.17 -16.02
CA LEU A 90 7.84 13.05 -15.35
C LEU A 90 7.12 11.79 -15.86
N SER A 91 7.83 10.94 -16.58
CA SER A 91 7.31 9.67 -17.07
C SER A 91 7.90 8.51 -16.30
N ILE A 92 7.05 7.53 -16.05
CA ILE A 92 7.38 6.27 -15.39
C ILE A 92 6.74 5.18 -16.24
N ASP A 93 7.39 4.03 -16.39
CA ASP A 93 6.79 2.93 -17.14
C ASP A 93 5.49 2.47 -16.46
N THR A 94 4.52 1.97 -17.22
CA THR A 94 3.33 1.33 -16.63
C THR A 94 3.64 -0.14 -16.33
N LEU A 95 2.86 -0.74 -15.43
CA LEU A 95 2.90 -2.19 -15.21
C LEU A 95 2.30 -2.90 -16.44
N ASP A 96 2.87 -4.04 -16.79
CA ASP A 96 2.26 -4.92 -17.79
C ASP A 96 1.20 -5.84 -17.15
N GLN A 97 0.47 -6.58 -17.98
CA GLN A 97 -0.60 -7.44 -17.45
C GLN A 97 -0.07 -8.54 -16.51
N SER A 98 1.13 -9.08 -16.78
CA SER A 98 1.75 -10.07 -15.90
C SER A 98 2.06 -9.52 -14.51
N ASP A 99 2.60 -8.30 -14.44
CA ASP A 99 2.89 -7.65 -13.17
C ASP A 99 1.59 -7.35 -12.39
N ILE A 100 0.51 -6.99 -13.10
CA ILE A 100 -0.81 -6.76 -12.50
C ILE A 100 -1.37 -8.07 -11.93
N ASP A 101 -1.28 -9.17 -12.66
CA ASP A 101 -1.72 -10.50 -12.22
C ASP A 101 -0.93 -10.97 -10.97
N ASP A 102 0.37 -10.67 -10.92
CA ASP A 102 1.22 -10.92 -9.75
C ASP A 102 0.80 -10.09 -8.53
N ILE A 103 0.44 -8.82 -8.74
CA ILE A 103 -0.11 -7.95 -7.68
C ILE A 103 -1.42 -8.51 -7.15
N ILE A 104 -2.34 -8.91 -8.03
CA ILE A 104 -3.63 -9.52 -7.67
C ILE A 104 -3.38 -10.80 -6.85
N THR A 105 -2.48 -11.66 -7.31
CA THR A 105 -2.09 -12.90 -6.61
C THR A 105 -1.55 -12.61 -5.20
N LYS A 106 -0.74 -11.55 -5.04
CA LYS A 106 -0.22 -11.13 -3.74
C LYS A 106 -1.32 -10.62 -2.81
N ILE A 107 -2.21 -9.77 -3.31
CA ILE A 107 -3.35 -9.24 -2.54
C ILE A 107 -4.20 -10.39 -1.99
N ARG A 108 -4.43 -11.44 -2.79
CA ARG A 108 -5.19 -12.62 -2.36
C ARG A 108 -4.50 -13.44 -1.28
N ARG A 109 -3.17 -13.57 -1.33
CA ARG A 109 -2.41 -14.38 -0.38
C ARG A 109 -2.38 -13.79 1.03
N VAL A 110 -2.50 -12.47 1.15
CA VAL A 110 -2.39 -11.77 2.43
C VAL A 110 -3.78 -11.36 2.94
N PRO A 111 -4.29 -12.02 4.00
CA PRO A 111 -5.62 -11.73 4.54
C PRO A 111 -5.80 -10.24 4.89
N GLY A 112 -6.94 -9.67 4.55
CA GLY A 112 -7.27 -8.27 4.84
C GLY A 112 -6.71 -7.25 3.83
N SER A 113 -5.88 -7.65 2.86
CA SER A 113 -5.33 -6.72 1.86
C SER A 113 -6.39 -6.15 0.93
N LEU A 114 -7.36 -6.98 0.51
CA LEU A 114 -8.50 -6.50 -0.28
C LEU A 114 -9.34 -5.49 0.52
N ALA A 115 -9.64 -5.80 1.79
CA ALA A 115 -10.36 -4.88 2.66
C ALA A 115 -9.60 -3.56 2.86
N ALA A 116 -8.27 -3.60 2.97
CA ALA A 116 -7.43 -2.41 3.02
C ALA A 116 -7.57 -1.57 1.74
N LEU A 117 -7.51 -2.18 0.56
CA LEU A 117 -7.68 -1.50 -0.73
C LEU A 117 -9.06 -0.85 -0.84
N VAL A 118 -10.12 -1.59 -0.52
CA VAL A 118 -11.50 -1.08 -0.51
C VAL A 118 -11.68 0.06 0.51
N SER A 119 -10.97 0.01 1.64
CA SER A 119 -10.97 1.08 2.65
C SER A 119 -10.16 2.32 2.26
N GLY A 120 -9.50 2.30 1.10
CA GLY A 120 -8.71 3.42 0.62
C GLY A 120 -7.22 3.38 1.02
N THR A 121 -6.70 2.22 1.41
CA THR A 121 -5.30 2.05 1.82
C THR A 121 -4.58 1.07 0.89
N VAL A 122 -3.44 1.47 0.32
CA VAL A 122 -2.59 0.58 -0.48
C VAL A 122 -1.62 -0.16 0.44
N PRO A 123 -1.64 -1.51 0.50
CA PRO A 123 -0.76 -2.29 1.35
C PRO A 123 0.73 -2.12 1.01
N ASP A 124 1.57 -1.85 2.02
CA ASP A 124 3.02 -1.61 1.86
C ASP A 124 3.78 -2.78 1.20
N MET A 125 3.24 -4.00 1.26
CA MET A 125 3.80 -5.18 0.56
C MET A 125 3.87 -5.01 -0.96
N LEU A 126 3.06 -4.11 -1.53
CA LEU A 126 3.05 -3.81 -2.97
C LEU A 126 4.16 -2.84 -3.38
N ALA A 127 4.92 -2.30 -2.43
CA ALA A 127 5.90 -1.25 -2.68
C ALA A 127 6.96 -1.64 -3.70
N ALA A 128 7.44 -2.89 -3.63
CA ALA A 128 8.46 -3.40 -4.54
C ALA A 128 7.96 -3.54 -5.99
N GLN A 129 6.64 -3.51 -6.25
CA GLN A 129 6.09 -3.54 -7.61
C GLN A 129 5.68 -2.14 -8.08
N LEU A 130 5.15 -1.32 -7.17
CA LEU A 130 4.58 -0.02 -7.49
C LEU A 130 5.60 1.10 -7.53
N ILE A 131 6.67 1.01 -6.73
CA ILE A 131 7.73 2.00 -6.71
C ILE A 131 8.80 1.55 -7.72
N PRO A 132 9.00 2.32 -8.80
CA PRO A 132 9.98 1.92 -9.80
C PRO A 132 11.38 1.98 -9.23
N ASP A 133 12.16 0.93 -9.47
CA ASP A 133 13.52 0.83 -8.99
C ASP A 133 14.52 1.41 -10.00
N GLY A 134 15.44 2.23 -9.50
CA GLY A 134 16.61 2.68 -10.24
C GLY A 134 16.40 3.88 -11.19
N PRO A 135 17.51 4.44 -11.69
CA PRO A 135 17.51 5.68 -12.45
C PRO A 135 16.89 5.60 -13.85
N SER A 136 16.84 4.41 -14.45
CA SER A 136 16.22 4.21 -15.77
C SER A 136 14.70 4.26 -15.73
N ALA A 137 14.09 4.11 -14.57
CA ALA A 137 12.64 4.02 -14.43
C ALA A 137 11.94 5.39 -14.41
N PHE A 138 12.70 6.48 -14.29
CA PHE A 138 12.19 7.86 -14.31
C PHE A 138 12.76 8.59 -15.51
N ARG A 139 11.88 9.09 -16.37
CA ARG A 139 12.24 9.97 -17.48
C ARG A 139 11.73 11.37 -17.18
N PHE A 140 12.59 12.36 -17.30
CA PHE A 140 12.24 13.75 -17.06
C PHE A 140 12.38 14.54 -18.34
N ASP A 141 11.36 15.32 -18.70
CA ASP A 141 11.47 16.30 -19.77
C ASP A 141 10.98 17.66 -19.30
N CYS A 142 11.57 18.71 -19.86
CA CYS A 142 11.16 20.07 -19.55
C CYS A 142 11.56 21.04 -20.64
N THR A 143 10.65 21.96 -20.97
CA THR A 143 10.89 23.03 -21.97
C THR A 143 11.86 24.12 -21.50
N CYS A 144 12.52 23.95 -20.35
CA CYS A 144 13.48 24.91 -19.84
C CYS A 144 14.88 24.73 -20.47
N PRO A 145 15.70 25.79 -20.56
CA PRO A 145 17.03 25.72 -21.15
C PRO A 145 18.08 25.00 -20.27
N ASP A 146 17.65 24.37 -19.17
CA ASP A 146 18.54 23.69 -18.23
C ASP A 146 18.74 22.23 -18.65
N VAL A 147 19.95 21.90 -19.10
CA VAL A 147 20.36 20.55 -19.52
C VAL A 147 20.59 19.57 -18.34
N GLY A 148 20.33 19.99 -17.11
CA GLY A 148 20.46 19.13 -15.94
C GLY A 148 19.40 18.04 -15.87
N TRP A 149 19.77 16.87 -15.33
CA TRP A 149 18.88 15.72 -15.18
C TRP A 149 18.69 15.33 -13.69
N PRO A 150 17.48 15.43 -13.13
CA PRO A 150 16.39 16.29 -13.57
C PRO A 150 16.76 17.78 -13.42
N CYS A 151 16.13 18.64 -14.21
CA CYS A 151 16.22 20.08 -14.00
C CYS A 151 15.46 20.47 -12.71
N LYS A 152 15.62 21.71 -12.24
CA LYS A 152 14.90 22.16 -11.03
C LYS A 152 13.37 22.10 -11.17
N HIS A 153 12.83 22.26 -12.38
CA HIS A 153 11.38 22.23 -12.62
C HIS A 153 10.86 20.78 -12.54
N ALA A 154 11.50 19.87 -13.25
CA ALA A 154 11.20 18.44 -13.20
C ALA A 154 11.34 17.86 -11.78
N ALA A 155 12.37 18.26 -11.04
CA ALA A 155 12.50 17.91 -9.62
C ALA A 155 11.34 18.48 -8.78
N ALA A 156 10.86 19.70 -9.06
CA ALA A 156 9.70 20.27 -8.36
C ALA A 156 8.42 19.48 -8.65
N VAL A 157 8.22 19.03 -9.90
CA VAL A 157 7.11 18.13 -10.28
C VAL A 157 7.19 16.84 -9.47
N ALA A 158 8.35 16.18 -9.44
CA ALA A 158 8.52 14.94 -8.70
C ALA A 158 8.21 15.08 -7.19
N PHE A 159 8.60 16.17 -6.55
CA PHE A 159 8.26 16.42 -5.14
C PHE A 159 6.75 16.65 -4.92
N LEU A 160 6.07 17.32 -5.86
CA LEU A 160 4.61 17.47 -5.76
C LEU A 160 3.87 16.18 -6.08
N THR A 161 4.39 15.35 -6.98
CA THR A 161 3.89 13.99 -7.18
C THR A 161 3.97 13.21 -5.87
N ALA A 162 5.10 13.29 -5.16
CA ALA A 162 5.25 12.67 -3.84
C ALA A 162 4.25 13.22 -2.80
N GLU A 163 3.99 14.53 -2.78
CA GLU A 163 2.97 15.14 -1.92
C GLU A 163 1.56 14.63 -2.25
N ARG A 164 1.27 14.44 -3.53
CA ARG A 164 0.00 13.90 -4.00
C ARG A 164 -0.15 12.43 -3.62
N ILE A 165 0.91 11.64 -3.71
CA ILE A 165 0.96 10.24 -3.25
C ILE A 165 0.80 10.18 -1.72
N ASP A 166 1.43 11.08 -0.97
CA ASP A 166 1.27 11.19 0.49
C ASP A 166 -0.18 11.47 0.91
N THR A 167 -0.93 12.17 0.07
CA THR A 167 -2.35 12.48 0.33
C THR A 167 -3.26 11.34 -0.10
N ASP A 168 -2.89 10.63 -1.16
CA ASP A 168 -3.68 9.57 -1.78
C ASP A 168 -2.74 8.57 -2.49
N PRO A 169 -2.50 7.39 -1.88
CA PRO A 169 -1.65 6.36 -2.46
C PRO A 169 -2.16 5.80 -3.80
N PHE A 170 -3.46 5.91 -4.13
CA PHE A 170 -4.00 5.44 -5.42
C PHE A 170 -3.47 6.25 -6.60
N ARG A 171 -2.94 7.45 -6.38
CA ARG A 171 -2.25 8.21 -7.43
C ARG A 171 -1.02 7.49 -7.95
N LEU A 172 -0.36 6.68 -7.12
CA LEU A 172 0.75 5.83 -7.55
C LEU A 172 0.23 4.67 -8.41
N LEU A 173 -0.88 4.04 -8.04
CA LEU A 173 -1.53 2.99 -8.85
C LEU A 173 -1.92 3.53 -10.22
N ARG A 174 -2.61 4.68 -10.26
CA ARG A 174 -2.97 5.36 -11.51
C ARG A 174 -1.74 5.68 -12.36
N LEU A 175 -0.68 6.21 -11.74
CA LEU A 175 0.58 6.51 -12.45
C LEU A 175 1.24 5.24 -13.00
N ARG A 176 1.09 4.10 -12.32
CA ARG A 176 1.55 2.78 -12.82
C ARG A 176 0.58 2.13 -13.81
N GLY A 177 -0.52 2.80 -14.18
CA GLY A 177 -1.51 2.31 -15.13
C GLY A 177 -2.44 1.24 -14.55
N VAL A 178 -2.55 1.16 -13.24
CA VAL A 178 -3.41 0.18 -12.56
C VAL A 178 -4.68 0.88 -12.07
N ASP A 179 -5.83 0.34 -12.48
CA ASP A 179 -7.13 0.80 -12.00
C ASP A 179 -7.54 0.04 -10.73
N LEU A 180 -8.23 0.72 -9.81
CA LEU A 180 -8.64 0.10 -8.55
C LEU A 180 -9.69 -0.98 -8.80
N GLU A 181 -10.62 -0.70 -9.69
CA GLU A 181 -11.68 -1.59 -10.15
C GLU A 181 -11.09 -2.86 -10.78
N GLN A 182 -9.99 -2.73 -11.54
CA GLN A 182 -9.28 -3.87 -12.10
C GLN A 182 -8.67 -4.76 -11.01
N LEU A 183 -8.10 -4.17 -9.95
CA LEU A 183 -7.56 -4.95 -8.84
C LEU A 183 -8.66 -5.65 -8.02
N ILE A 184 -9.77 -4.95 -7.74
CA ILE A 184 -10.89 -5.51 -6.98
C ILE A 184 -11.56 -6.64 -7.77
N GLY A 185 -11.95 -6.36 -9.02
CA GLY A 185 -12.58 -7.36 -9.88
C GLY A 185 -11.65 -8.54 -10.16
N GLY A 186 -10.37 -8.27 -10.39
CA GLY A 186 -9.36 -9.31 -10.55
C GLY A 186 -9.26 -10.20 -9.31
N VAL A 187 -9.37 -9.67 -8.10
CA VAL A 187 -9.39 -10.50 -6.88
C VAL A 187 -10.68 -11.34 -6.79
N GLU A 188 -11.82 -10.76 -7.13
CA GLU A 188 -13.16 -11.37 -7.04
C GLU A 188 -13.42 -12.46 -8.10
N ASP A 189 -12.93 -12.29 -9.33
CA ASP A 189 -13.19 -13.19 -10.46
C ASP A 189 -12.65 -14.62 -10.27
N GLU A 190 -11.69 -14.84 -9.37
CA GLU A 190 -11.18 -16.19 -9.05
C GLU A 190 -11.66 -16.66 -7.66
N LEU A 191 -12.29 -15.76 -6.90
CA LEU A 191 -13.15 -16.10 -5.76
C LEU A 191 -14.54 -16.52 -6.21
N THR A 192 -14.84 -16.52 -7.52
CA THR A 192 -15.96 -17.31 -8.04
C THR A 192 -15.66 -18.77 -7.76
N VAL A 193 -16.00 -19.20 -6.56
CA VAL A 193 -16.44 -20.56 -6.29
C VAL A 193 -17.36 -20.88 -7.44
N SER A 194 -17.03 -21.90 -8.25
CA SER A 194 -17.95 -22.40 -9.26
C SER A 194 -19.23 -22.74 -8.53
N VAL A 195 -20.22 -21.86 -8.58
CA VAL A 195 -21.53 -22.15 -8.03
C VAL A 195 -22.09 -23.14 -9.01
N ASP A 196 -21.98 -24.41 -8.66
CA ASP A 196 -22.67 -25.46 -9.37
C ASP A 196 -24.16 -25.18 -9.22
N VAL A 197 -24.74 -24.55 -10.25
CA VAL A 197 -26.13 -24.09 -10.25
C VAL A 197 -27.08 -25.28 -10.11
N GLU A 198 -26.64 -26.46 -10.55
CA GLU A 198 -27.37 -27.73 -10.40
C GLU A 198 -27.25 -28.29 -8.97
N ASN A 199 -26.22 -27.90 -8.22
CA ASN A 199 -25.96 -28.32 -6.85
C ASN A 199 -25.93 -27.13 -5.85
N TRP A 200 -26.80 -26.15 -6.06
CA TRP A 200 -26.89 -24.93 -5.24
C TRP A 200 -27.01 -25.21 -3.72
N PHE A 201 -27.69 -26.30 -3.35
CA PHE A 201 -27.88 -26.73 -1.97
C PHE A 201 -26.82 -27.72 -1.45
N GLY A 202 -25.80 -28.05 -2.26
CA GLY A 202 -24.74 -28.98 -1.87
C GLY A 202 -25.20 -30.43 -1.66
N ILE A 203 -26.31 -30.84 -2.27
CA ILE A 203 -26.87 -32.19 -2.16
C ILE A 203 -25.90 -33.25 -2.69
N ALA A 204 -25.14 -32.93 -3.73
CA ALA A 204 -24.11 -33.81 -4.31
C ALA A 204 -22.70 -33.50 -3.78
N ALA A 205 -22.54 -32.56 -2.85
CA ALA A 205 -21.22 -32.22 -2.32
C ALA A 205 -20.74 -33.32 -1.35
N ALA A 206 -19.57 -33.88 -1.64
CA ALA A 206 -18.89 -34.75 -0.69
C ALA A 206 -18.43 -33.91 0.51
N LEU A 207 -19.17 -34.01 1.63
CA LEU A 207 -18.80 -33.34 2.86
C LEU A 207 -17.41 -33.80 3.31
N PRO A 208 -16.57 -32.89 3.84
CA PRO A 208 -15.32 -33.30 4.45
C PRO A 208 -15.58 -34.34 5.54
N ALA A 209 -14.67 -35.29 5.69
CA ALA A 209 -14.76 -36.26 6.76
C ALA A 209 -14.91 -35.52 8.09
N LEU A 210 -15.84 -35.99 8.93
CA LEU A 210 -16.04 -35.42 10.26
C LEU A 210 -14.70 -35.36 10.99
N PRO A 211 -14.42 -34.27 11.73
CA PRO A 211 -13.22 -34.20 12.54
C PRO A 211 -13.20 -35.39 13.49
N LYS A 212 -12.08 -36.13 13.49
CA LYS A 212 -11.86 -37.21 14.44
C LYS A 212 -11.61 -36.59 15.81
N VAL A 213 -12.68 -36.47 16.60
CA VAL A 213 -12.57 -36.04 17.99
C VAL A 213 -11.87 -37.18 18.76
N PRO A 214 -10.71 -36.95 19.39
CA PRO A 214 -10.11 -37.96 20.25
C PRO A 214 -11.08 -38.24 21.40
N PHE A 215 -11.37 -39.51 21.65
CA PHE A 215 -12.17 -39.88 22.80
C PHE A 215 -11.48 -39.38 24.08
N ARG A 216 -12.27 -38.71 24.91
CA ARG A 216 -11.87 -38.37 26.27
C ARG A 216 -12.92 -38.94 27.20
N ALA A 217 -12.50 -39.83 28.09
CA ALA A 217 -13.39 -40.32 29.12
C ALA A 217 -13.83 -39.14 29.99
N ALA A 218 -15.12 -39.02 30.31
CA ALA A 218 -15.63 -37.88 31.08
C ALA A 218 -14.92 -37.76 32.44
N ILE A 219 -14.47 -38.89 33.01
CA ILE A 219 -13.68 -38.94 34.25
C ILE A 219 -12.32 -38.25 34.14
N ASP A 220 -11.73 -38.15 32.95
CA ASP A 220 -10.43 -37.53 32.71
C ASP A 220 -10.55 -36.04 32.34
N ASP A 221 -11.73 -35.60 31.86
CA ASP A 221 -12.01 -34.21 31.47
C ASP A 221 -12.75 -33.42 32.58
N LEU A 222 -13.32 -34.10 33.59
CA LEU A 222 -13.99 -33.51 34.75
C LEU A 222 -13.02 -33.20 35.90
N ASP A 223 -13.36 -32.21 36.73
CA ASP A 223 -12.59 -31.88 37.94
C ASP A 223 -12.61 -33.04 38.95
N ILE A 224 -11.44 -33.64 39.17
CA ILE A 224 -11.24 -34.78 40.05
C ILE A 224 -11.68 -34.51 41.50
N ARG A 225 -11.69 -33.25 41.96
CA ARG A 225 -12.15 -32.89 43.31
C ARG A 225 -13.66 -33.00 43.41
N ARG A 226 -14.39 -32.49 42.42
CA ARG A 226 -15.86 -32.59 42.32
C ARG A 226 -16.32 -34.04 42.19
N LEU A 227 -15.59 -34.83 41.41
CA LEU A 227 -15.88 -36.25 41.26
C LEU A 227 -15.70 -37.01 42.59
N ARG A 228 -14.61 -36.75 43.32
CA ARG A 228 -14.38 -37.36 44.64
C ARG A 228 -15.42 -36.93 45.66
N GLU A 229 -15.83 -35.65 45.67
CA GLU A 229 -16.93 -35.15 46.51
C GLU A 229 -18.24 -35.89 46.24
N ALA A 230 -18.63 -36.05 44.97
CA ALA A 230 -19.85 -36.75 44.59
C ALA A 230 -19.81 -38.24 44.96
N VAL A 231 -18.67 -38.91 44.78
CA VAL A 231 -18.48 -40.31 45.15
C VAL A 231 -18.47 -40.49 46.68
N ALA A 232 -17.88 -39.55 47.43
CA ALA A 232 -17.90 -39.55 48.89
C ALA A 232 -19.30 -39.34 49.46
N ALA A 233 -20.15 -38.56 48.78
CA ALA A 233 -21.54 -38.36 49.16
C ALA A 233 -22.40 -39.65 49.11
N LEU A 234 -21.92 -40.71 48.45
CA LEU A 234 -22.57 -42.03 48.43
C LEU A 234 -22.37 -42.84 49.72
N GLY A 235 -21.59 -42.33 50.69
CA GLY A 235 -21.33 -43.01 51.97
C GLY A 235 -20.35 -44.18 51.89
N LEU A 236 -19.61 -44.29 50.78
CA LEU A 236 -18.60 -45.33 50.55
C LEU A 236 -17.30 -45.02 51.29
N ASN A 237 -16.61 -46.04 51.80
CA ASN A 237 -15.27 -45.87 52.38
C ASN A 237 -14.20 -45.69 51.28
N MET A 238 -13.03 -45.15 51.63
CA MET A 238 -11.97 -44.82 50.66
C MET A 238 -11.55 -46.00 49.75
N ALA A 239 -11.56 -47.24 50.26
CA ALA A 239 -11.23 -48.41 49.45
C ALA A 239 -12.31 -48.70 48.40
N GLN A 240 -13.59 -48.61 48.79
CA GLN A 240 -14.74 -48.78 47.89
C GLN A 240 -14.80 -47.66 46.85
N GLN A 241 -14.45 -46.43 47.21
CA GLN A 241 -14.40 -45.30 46.27
C GLN A 241 -13.36 -45.52 45.16
N ASN A 242 -12.17 -46.04 45.50
CA ASN A 242 -11.13 -46.34 44.52
C ASN A 242 -11.56 -47.44 43.56
N VAL A 243 -12.20 -48.50 44.07
CA VAL A 243 -12.74 -49.58 43.23
C VAL A 243 -13.81 -49.05 42.28
N ALA A 244 -14.75 -48.22 42.75
CA ALA A 244 -15.79 -47.63 41.92
C ALA A 244 -15.23 -46.72 40.81
N LEU A 245 -14.20 -45.91 41.11
CA LEU A 245 -13.55 -45.06 40.11
C LEU A 245 -12.81 -45.89 39.04
N ASP A 246 -12.17 -46.99 39.43
CA ASP A 246 -11.49 -47.88 38.49
C ASP A 246 -12.48 -48.68 37.61
N GLU A 247 -13.62 -49.08 38.16
CA GLU A 247 -14.73 -49.69 37.39
C GLU A 247 -15.30 -48.70 36.37
N ILE A 248 -15.55 -47.45 36.77
CA ILE A 248 -16.01 -46.39 35.87
C ILE A 248 -14.99 -46.17 34.74
N ARG A 249 -13.69 -46.08 35.05
CA ARG A 249 -12.63 -45.97 34.03
C ARG A 249 -12.58 -47.18 33.09
N SER A 250 -12.86 -48.38 33.60
CA SER A 250 -12.94 -49.59 32.79
C SER A 250 -14.12 -49.54 31.81
N ILE A 251 -15.28 -49.05 32.25
CA ILE A 251 -16.46 -48.84 31.41
C ILE A 251 -16.17 -47.82 30.31
N TYR A 252 -15.59 -46.66 30.63
CA TYR A 252 -15.26 -45.65 29.62
C TYR A 252 -14.23 -46.15 28.60
N ARG A 253 -13.21 -46.91 29.02
CA ARG A 253 -12.25 -47.52 28.08
C ARG A 253 -12.89 -48.52 27.11
N ARG A 254 -13.98 -49.18 27.50
CA ARG A 254 -14.74 -50.08 26.60
C ARG A 254 -15.63 -49.32 25.61
N LEU A 255 -15.90 -48.03 25.86
CA LEU A 255 -16.70 -47.17 24.98
C LEU A 255 -15.84 -46.43 23.93
N ASP A 256 -14.52 -46.38 24.12
CA ASP A 256 -13.55 -45.78 23.19
C ASP A 256 -13.39 -46.61 21.88
N GLY A 257 -13.75 -47.89 21.91
CA GLY A 257 -13.65 -48.81 20.76
C GLY A 257 -12.47 -49.76 20.85
#